data_AF-A0A7M2AI34-F1
#
_entry.id   AF-A0A7M2AI34-F1
#
_cell.length_a   1.000
_cell.length_b   1.000
_cell.length_c   1.000
_cell.angle_alpha   90.00
_cell.angle_beta   90.00
_cell.angle_gamma   90.00
#
_symmetry.space_group_name_H-M   'P 1'
#
loop_
_entity.id
_entity.type
_entity.pdbx_description
1 polymer ?
#
loop_
_entity_poly.entity_id
_entity_poly.type
_entity_poly.pdbx_seq_one_letter_code
_entity_poly.pdbx_strand_id
1 'polypeptide(L)'
;MIENVFDFDKELHRMNEEELRSLLRLLYLRTDMAVSVQSAEEHSVHFATKLQSIFKTVDKDRNRKKAEQQALEAQKPREIHIAIGESPLGSIKVAMGKVPGRSDRRFFSMNDYYAIGPLGDLTNQADLYRRHLWLLDKLYLSEHGSYAVQDMDELLRLNNVLSAIDEDTRITIWYANNAHEKTGLLYAMYLLRNRLGPVYLIETSALYQELFNTSEVQHDVLRTGEIISEKLISMWRHCVGAEPLSLEERRHMEQEWMNLAVQPGLLRLMKNGEIQSVPEDAIDEYIMQKAREITLTRQPGEFIKAARVVGEVLGHLEQALGDAFIEYRIRQLIIQGRLEMEGRPHAMRFYSVRLPQ
;
A
#
# COMPACT_ATOMS: atom_id res chain seq x y z
N MET A 1 -2.06 -18.26 28.82
CA MET A 1 -0.91 -18.78 28.07
C MET A 1 -1.01 -18.15 26.69
N ILE A 2 0.08 -17.66 26.10
CA ILE A 2 0.03 -17.08 24.75
C ILE A 2 0.10 -18.25 23.77
N GLU A 3 -1.01 -18.57 23.11
CA GLU A 3 -1.13 -19.77 22.27
C GLU A 3 -1.16 -19.44 20.77
N ASN A 4 -1.49 -18.19 20.43
CA ASN A 4 -1.52 -17.70 19.05
C ASN A 4 -1.19 -16.20 18.98
N VAL A 5 -1.17 -15.65 17.76
CA VAL A 5 -0.82 -14.25 17.49
C VAL A 5 -1.81 -13.25 18.11
N PHE A 6 -3.09 -13.61 18.25
CA PHE A 6 -4.11 -12.73 18.84
C PHE A 6 -3.97 -12.62 20.35
N ASP A 7 -3.63 -13.72 21.03
CA ASP A 7 -3.32 -13.71 22.46
C ASP A 7 -2.06 -12.87 22.73
N PHE A 8 -1.06 -12.99 21.85
CA PHE A 8 0.16 -12.19 21.93
C PHE A 8 -0.12 -10.70 21.73
N ASP A 9 -0.93 -10.36 20.73
CA ASP A 9 -1.31 -8.97 20.44
C ASP A 9 -2.09 -8.33 21.60
N LYS A 10 -3.01 -9.08 22.22
CA LYS A 10 -3.75 -8.62 23.41
C LYS A 10 -2.84 -8.35 24.60
N GLU A 11 -1.81 -9.16 24.81
CA GLU A 11 -0.80 -8.93 25.85
C GLU A 11 0.12 -7.75 25.50
N LEU A 12 0.53 -7.60 24.23
CA LEU A 12 1.28 -6.43 23.74
C LEU A 12 0.59 -5.11 24.10
N HIS A 13 -0.73 -5.03 23.97
CA HIS A 13 -1.51 -3.82 24.31
C HIS A 13 -1.63 -3.57 25.81
N ARG A 14 -1.47 -4.60 26.64
CA ARG A 14 -1.46 -4.48 28.10
C ARG A 14 -0.10 -4.06 28.64
N MET A 15 0.96 -4.35 27.87
CA MET A 15 2.32 -4.00 28.24
C MET A 15 2.54 -2.49 28.19
N ASN A 16 3.14 -1.96 29.25
CA ASN A 16 3.65 -0.61 29.24
C ASN A 16 5.01 -0.53 28.51
N GLU A 17 5.54 0.68 28.34
CA GLU A 17 6.78 0.90 27.58
C GLU A 17 7.99 0.18 28.19
N GLU A 18 8.09 0.07 29.52
CA GLU A 18 9.19 -0.65 30.18
C GLU A 18 9.11 -2.16 29.97
N GLU A 19 7.90 -2.72 30.00
CA GLU A 19 7.65 -4.13 29.74
C GLU A 19 7.99 -4.47 28.28
N LEU A 20 7.55 -3.64 27.33
CA LEU A 20 7.91 -3.75 25.92
C LEU A 20 9.43 -3.69 25.70
N ARG A 21 10.09 -2.69 26.28
CA ARG A 21 11.56 -2.55 26.20
C ARG A 21 12.28 -3.76 26.79
N SER A 22 11.79 -4.30 27.90
CA SER A 22 12.39 -5.47 28.55
C SER A 22 12.21 -6.74 27.72
N LEU A 23 11.01 -6.95 27.16
CA LEU A 23 10.73 -8.09 26.27
C LEU A 23 11.62 -8.05 25.02
N LEU A 24 11.74 -6.89 24.37
CA LEU A 24 12.58 -6.72 23.18
C LEU A 24 14.07 -6.91 23.50
N ARG A 25 14.55 -6.42 24.65
CA ARG A 25 15.93 -6.66 25.12
C ARG A 25 16.19 -8.15 25.36
N LEU A 26 15.26 -8.83 26.03
CA LEU A 26 15.39 -10.26 26.31
C LEU A 26 15.40 -11.06 25.00
N LEU A 27 14.52 -10.73 24.06
CA LEU A 27 14.46 -11.35 22.75
C LEU A 27 15.78 -11.15 21.98
N TYR A 28 16.31 -9.93 21.95
CA TYR A 28 17.59 -9.65 21.31
C TYR A 28 18.74 -10.45 21.95
N LEU A 29 18.85 -10.45 23.28
CA LEU A 29 19.90 -11.19 24.00
C LEU A 29 19.84 -12.69 23.72
N ARG A 30 18.64 -13.28 23.74
CA ARG A 30 18.43 -14.70 23.43
C ARG A 30 18.84 -15.03 21.99
N THR A 31 18.49 -14.13 21.07
CA THR A 31 18.85 -14.26 19.66
C THR A 31 20.37 -14.19 19.47
N ASP A 32 21.03 -13.23 20.11
CA ASP A 32 22.48 -13.02 20.03
C ASP A 32 23.29 -14.18 20.62
N MET A 33 22.84 -14.71 21.75
CA MET A 33 23.40 -15.92 22.34
C MET A 33 23.29 -17.13 21.42
N ALA A 34 22.12 -17.35 20.80
CA ALA A 34 21.92 -18.47 19.88
C ALA A 34 22.84 -18.40 18.65
N VAL A 35 23.06 -17.21 18.10
CA VAL A 35 23.99 -17.00 16.97
C VAL A 35 25.45 -17.16 17.39
N SER A 36 25.82 -16.63 18.57
CA SER A 36 27.21 -16.63 19.05
C SER A 36 27.71 -18.00 19.48
N VAL A 37 26.83 -18.86 19.96
CA VAL A 37 27.20 -20.19 20.50
C VAL A 37 27.30 -21.27 19.42
N GLN A 38 26.90 -21.02 18.17
CA GLN A 38 26.78 -22.06 17.13
C GLN A 38 26.07 -23.32 17.67
N SER A 39 24.86 -23.14 18.20
CA SER A 39 24.10 -24.27 18.75
C SER A 39 23.98 -25.40 17.72
N ALA A 40 24.10 -26.65 18.19
CA ALA A 40 24.14 -27.85 17.36
C ALA A 40 22.90 -28.04 16.43
N GLU A 41 21.81 -27.32 16.68
CA GLU A 41 20.61 -27.34 15.85
C GLU A 41 20.60 -26.19 14.84
N GLU A 42 20.89 -26.53 13.58
CA GLU A 42 20.98 -25.61 12.43
C GLU A 42 19.73 -24.72 12.25
N HIS A 43 18.54 -25.25 12.56
CA HIS A 43 17.27 -24.51 12.49
C HIS A 43 17.17 -23.37 13.51
N SER A 44 17.75 -23.54 14.70
CA SER A 44 17.71 -22.52 15.77
C SER A 44 18.63 -21.34 15.46
N VAL A 45 19.81 -21.61 14.90
CA VAL A 45 20.76 -20.59 14.44
C VAL A 45 20.17 -19.80 13.26
N HIS A 46 19.51 -20.48 12.32
CA HIS A 46 18.87 -19.82 11.18
C HIS A 46 17.74 -18.87 11.61
N PHE A 47 16.85 -19.30 12.51
CA PHE A 47 15.80 -18.45 13.07
C PHE A 47 16.40 -17.23 13.81
N ALA A 48 17.42 -17.46 14.64
CA ALA A 48 18.08 -16.38 15.37
C ALA A 48 18.76 -15.37 14.42
N THR A 49 19.40 -15.84 13.35
CA THR A 49 19.99 -14.96 12.33
C THR A 49 18.93 -14.09 11.63
N LYS A 50 17.74 -14.64 11.37
CA LYS A 50 16.61 -13.91 10.79
C LYS A 50 16.00 -12.88 11.76
N LEU A 51 15.99 -13.17 13.07
CA LEU A 51 15.61 -12.17 14.07
C LEU A 51 16.66 -11.06 14.21
N GLN A 52 17.95 -11.37 14.19
CA GLN A 52 19.01 -10.35 14.20
C GLN A 52 18.93 -9.42 12.99
N SER A 53 18.57 -9.92 11.81
CA SER A 53 18.43 -9.06 10.63
C SER A 53 17.26 -8.07 10.79
N ILE A 54 16.15 -8.47 11.42
CA ILE A 54 15.03 -7.59 11.76
C ILE A 54 15.50 -6.45 12.70
N PHE A 55 16.25 -6.77 13.75
CA PHE A 55 16.78 -5.74 14.65
C PHE A 55 17.78 -4.80 13.95
N LYS A 56 18.59 -5.31 13.02
CA LYS A 56 19.52 -4.48 12.22
C LYS A 56 18.79 -3.55 11.24
N THR A 57 17.64 -3.95 10.71
CA THR A 57 16.83 -3.08 9.84
C THR A 57 16.20 -1.92 10.60
N VAL A 58 15.84 -2.10 11.88
CA VAL A 58 15.27 -1.02 12.70
C VAL A 58 16.22 0.17 12.83
N ASP A 59 17.51 -0.08 13.08
CA ASP A 59 18.51 0.98 13.20
C ASP A 59 18.76 1.67 11.85
N LYS A 60 18.87 0.89 10.77
CA LYS A 60 19.04 1.43 9.41
C LYS A 60 17.87 2.30 8.97
N ASP A 61 16.63 1.87 9.19
CA ASP A 61 15.44 2.64 8.83
C ASP A 61 15.30 3.89 9.67
N ARG A 62 15.60 3.82 10.97
CA ARG A 62 15.60 5.00 11.84
C ARG A 62 16.65 6.02 11.43
N ASN A 63 17.85 5.56 11.07
CA ASN A 63 18.94 6.43 10.62
C ASN A 63 18.65 7.04 9.23
N ARG A 64 18.08 6.27 8.30
CA ARG A 64 17.60 6.77 7.01
C ARG A 64 16.52 7.84 7.19
N LYS A 65 15.47 7.55 7.97
CA LYS A 65 14.37 8.48 8.25
C LYS A 65 14.87 9.76 8.95
N LYS A 66 15.80 9.65 9.92
CA LYS A 66 16.44 10.81 10.57
C LYS A 66 17.29 11.64 9.59
N ALA A 67 18.05 11.00 8.71
CA ALA A 67 18.86 11.70 7.72
C ALA A 67 17.99 12.42 6.68
N GLU A 68 16.90 11.81 6.22
CA GLU A 68 15.91 12.43 5.33
C GLU A 68 15.25 13.66 6.00
N GLN A 69 14.95 13.58 7.29
CA GLN A 69 14.36 14.67 8.05
C GLN A 69 15.36 15.81 8.33
N GLN A 70 16.59 15.48 8.72
CA GLN A 70 17.66 16.47 8.86
C GLN A 70 17.99 17.15 7.52
N ALA A 71 17.90 16.43 6.40
CA ALA A 71 18.06 17.00 5.06
C ALA A 71 16.87 17.87 4.63
N LEU A 72 15.68 17.67 5.20
CA LEU A 72 14.52 18.53 5.00
C LEU A 72 14.66 19.84 5.79
N GLU A 73 15.16 19.75 7.03
CA GLU A 73 15.40 20.90 7.91
C GLU A 73 16.62 21.72 7.47
N ALA A 74 17.66 21.08 6.94
CA ALA A 74 18.89 21.75 6.51
C ALA A 74 18.78 22.49 5.16
N GLN A 75 17.84 22.07 4.29
CA GLN A 75 17.65 22.72 2.99
C GLN A 75 16.18 22.60 2.54
N LYS A 76 15.48 23.75 2.52
CA LYS A 76 14.09 23.84 2.07
C LYS A 76 13.99 23.39 0.60
N PRO A 77 13.18 22.36 0.28
CA PRO A 77 13.05 21.90 -1.09
C PRO A 77 12.28 22.89 -1.96
N ARG A 78 12.71 23.04 -3.20
CA ARG A 78 11.99 23.83 -4.21
C ARG A 78 10.86 23.04 -4.85
N GLU A 79 11.02 21.72 -4.94
CA GLU A 79 10.06 20.83 -5.59
C GLU A 79 9.85 19.57 -4.74
N ILE A 80 8.59 19.18 -4.59
CA ILE A 80 8.16 17.98 -3.90
C ILE A 80 7.33 17.14 -4.87
N HIS A 81 7.66 15.86 -4.97
CA HIS A 81 6.83 14.88 -5.68
C HIS A 81 6.15 13.98 -4.66
N ILE A 82 4.84 13.84 -4.77
CA ILE A 82 4.02 12.93 -3.97
C ILE A 82 3.52 11.82 -4.89
N ALA A 83 3.65 10.57 -4.47
CA ALA A 83 3.11 9.41 -5.18
C ALA A 83 2.24 8.59 -4.23
N ILE A 84 1.26 7.85 -4.78
CA ILE A 84 0.37 7.01 -3.97
C ILE A 84 0.95 5.59 -3.92
N GLY A 85 1.65 5.28 -2.83
CA GLY A 85 2.33 4.01 -2.60
C GLY A 85 3.81 3.98 -2.99
N GLU A 86 4.54 3.02 -2.42
CA GLU A 86 6.00 2.90 -2.57
C GLU A 86 6.47 2.56 -3.98
N SER A 87 5.73 1.71 -4.70
CA SER A 87 6.11 1.29 -6.05
C SER A 87 6.10 2.47 -7.04
N PRO A 88 5.01 3.27 -7.15
CA PRO A 88 5.03 4.52 -7.90
C PRO A 88 6.15 5.47 -7.47
N LEU A 89 6.35 5.67 -6.15
CA LEU A 89 7.40 6.56 -5.66
C LEU A 89 8.80 6.12 -6.10
N GLY A 90 9.08 4.82 -6.05
CA GLY A 90 10.33 4.24 -6.52
C GLY A 90 10.61 4.55 -7.99
N SER A 91 9.63 4.31 -8.87
CA SER A 91 9.73 4.60 -10.30
C SER A 91 9.93 6.09 -10.57
N ILE A 92 9.23 6.97 -9.84
CA ILE A 92 9.36 8.43 -9.96
C ILE A 92 10.73 8.90 -9.46
N LYS A 93 11.26 8.36 -8.35
CA LYS A 93 12.61 8.67 -7.86
C LYS A 93 13.69 8.31 -8.88
N VAL A 94 13.56 7.16 -9.54
CA VAL A 94 14.47 6.74 -10.62
C VAL A 94 14.36 7.70 -11.82
N ALA A 95 13.14 8.04 -12.24
CA ALA A 95 12.89 8.98 -13.32
C ALA A 95 13.48 10.38 -13.03
N MET A 96 13.08 10.99 -11.92
CA MET A 96 13.51 12.34 -11.54
C MET A 96 14.98 12.42 -11.13
N GLY A 97 15.59 11.29 -10.78
CA GLY A 97 17.04 11.17 -10.57
C GLY A 97 17.87 11.41 -11.83
N LYS A 98 17.28 11.25 -13.03
CA LYS A 98 17.89 11.55 -14.34
C LYS A 98 17.69 13.02 -14.77
N VAL A 99 16.94 13.81 -14.00
CA VAL A 99 16.65 15.22 -14.28
C VAL A 99 17.56 16.13 -13.43
N PRO A 100 18.19 17.19 -13.98
CA PRO A 100 18.99 18.14 -13.20
C PRO A 100 18.23 18.75 -12.02
N GLY A 101 18.94 19.16 -10.96
CA GLY A 101 18.33 19.76 -9.76
C GLY A 101 17.86 18.76 -8.69
N ARG A 102 18.45 17.56 -8.65
CA ARG A 102 18.07 16.50 -7.68
C ARG A 102 18.19 16.93 -6.21
N SER A 103 19.17 17.76 -5.86
CA SER A 103 19.36 18.27 -4.48
C SER A 103 18.15 19.05 -3.96
N ASP A 104 17.40 19.67 -4.86
CA ASP A 104 16.31 20.58 -4.53
C ASP A 104 14.95 19.87 -4.51
N ARG A 105 14.94 18.56 -4.80
CA ARG A 105 13.74 17.70 -4.84
C ARG A 105 13.61 16.86 -3.59
N ARG A 106 12.37 16.68 -3.14
CA ARG A 106 12.00 15.68 -2.14
C ARG A 106 10.83 14.85 -2.65
N PHE A 107 10.70 13.65 -2.10
CA PHE A 107 9.80 12.61 -2.60
C PHE A 107 9.08 11.99 -1.41
N PHE A 108 7.76 12.02 -1.41
CA PHE A 108 6.93 11.44 -0.37
C PHE A 108 5.96 10.41 -0.96
N SER A 109 5.71 9.37 -0.16
CA SER A 109 4.73 8.35 -0.47
C SER A 109 3.52 8.57 0.41
N MET A 110 2.34 8.65 -0.19
CA MET A 110 1.09 8.40 0.53
C MET A 110 0.92 6.88 0.61
N ASN A 111 1.60 6.22 1.54
CA ASN A 111 1.59 4.75 1.62
C ASN A 111 0.43 4.26 2.52
N ASP A 112 -0.64 3.77 1.90
CA ASP A 112 -1.77 3.07 2.56
C ASP A 112 -2.55 2.30 1.47
N TYR A 113 -3.39 1.34 1.85
CA TYR A 113 -4.31 0.61 1.00
C TYR A 113 -5.63 1.36 0.76
N TYR A 114 -5.60 2.51 0.09
CA TYR A 114 -6.79 3.39 -0.05
C TYR A 114 -8.03 2.76 -0.70
N ALA A 115 -7.85 1.77 -1.59
CA ALA A 115 -8.95 1.07 -2.23
C ALA A 115 -9.74 0.13 -1.29
N ILE A 116 -9.24 -0.16 -0.08
CA ILE A 116 -9.88 -1.13 0.83
C ILE A 116 -9.93 -0.61 2.27
N GLY A 117 -10.81 -1.18 3.07
CA GLY A 117 -11.00 -0.85 4.48
C GLY A 117 -11.77 0.45 4.71
N PRO A 118 -12.07 0.77 5.98
CA PRO A 118 -12.75 2.01 6.35
C PRO A 118 -11.81 3.20 6.14
N LEU A 119 -12.32 4.33 5.62
CA LEU A 119 -11.54 5.59 5.55
C LEU A 119 -11.77 6.41 6.82
N GLY A 120 -12.99 6.93 7.05
CA GLY A 120 -13.24 7.81 8.19
C GLY A 120 -12.34 9.05 8.16
N ASP A 121 -12.08 9.65 9.33
CA ASP A 121 -11.12 10.75 9.44
C ASP A 121 -9.70 10.22 9.66
N LEU A 122 -8.94 10.02 8.58
CA LEU A 122 -7.55 9.56 8.65
C LEU A 122 -6.59 10.54 9.34
N THR A 123 -7.03 11.77 9.64
CA THR A 123 -6.25 12.70 10.48
C THR A 123 -6.49 12.49 11.98
N ASN A 124 -7.57 11.79 12.34
CA ASN A 124 -7.87 11.39 13.69
C ASN A 124 -7.14 10.08 14.05
N GLN A 125 -6.37 10.10 15.12
CA GLN A 125 -5.56 8.96 15.55
C GLN A 125 -6.39 7.70 15.87
N ALA A 126 -7.60 7.85 16.42
CA ALA A 126 -8.46 6.71 16.74
C ALA A 126 -9.05 6.06 15.48
N ASP A 127 -9.50 6.87 14.51
CA ASP A 127 -10.02 6.39 13.23
C ASP A 127 -8.93 5.68 12.43
N LEU A 128 -7.77 6.29 12.35
CA LEU A 128 -6.62 5.72 11.67
C LEU A 128 -6.21 4.38 12.33
N TYR A 129 -6.22 4.29 13.65
CA TYR A 129 -5.92 3.05 14.37
C TYR A 129 -6.97 1.96 14.11
N ARG A 130 -8.27 2.31 14.09
CA ARG A 130 -9.34 1.36 13.70
C ARG A 130 -9.14 0.82 12.29
N ARG A 131 -8.78 1.68 11.34
CA ARG A 131 -8.46 1.28 9.97
C ARG A 131 -7.28 0.32 9.93
N HIS A 132 -6.22 0.63 10.65
CA HIS A 132 -5.03 -0.23 10.70
C HIS A 132 -5.31 -1.59 11.30
N LEU A 133 -6.06 -1.66 12.41
CA LEU A 133 -6.49 -2.94 12.98
C LEU A 133 -7.31 -3.75 11.98
N TRP A 134 -8.17 -3.10 11.20
CA TRP A 134 -8.93 -3.78 10.14
C TRP A 134 -7.98 -4.34 9.06
N LEU A 135 -7.03 -3.54 8.58
CA LEU A 135 -6.05 -3.98 7.57
C LEU A 135 -5.20 -5.14 8.10
N LEU A 136 -4.76 -5.07 9.36
CA LEU A 136 -4.00 -6.13 10.01
C LEU A 136 -4.85 -7.41 10.09
N ASP A 137 -6.04 -7.35 10.67
CA ASP A 137 -6.93 -8.51 10.83
C ASP A 137 -7.28 -9.19 9.49
N LYS A 138 -7.47 -8.42 8.41
CA LYS A 138 -7.86 -8.99 7.11
C LYS A 138 -6.66 -9.48 6.30
N LEU A 139 -5.52 -8.81 6.41
CA LEU A 139 -4.35 -9.03 5.54
C LEU A 139 -3.17 -9.73 6.25
N TYR A 140 -3.20 -9.99 7.57
CA TYR A 140 -2.04 -10.53 8.31
C TYR A 140 -1.54 -11.89 7.80
N LEU A 141 -2.43 -12.72 7.25
CA LEU A 141 -2.08 -14.02 6.65
C LEU A 141 -1.58 -13.90 5.21
N SER A 142 -1.58 -12.70 4.62
CA SER A 142 -0.89 -12.49 3.34
C SER A 142 0.62 -12.39 3.59
N GLU A 143 1.41 -12.61 2.54
CA GLU A 143 2.87 -12.36 2.56
C GLU A 143 3.21 -10.92 2.99
N HIS A 144 2.23 -10.01 2.92
CA HIS A 144 2.37 -8.61 3.22
C HIS A 144 1.91 -8.20 4.63
N GLY A 145 1.45 -9.14 5.46
CA GLY A 145 0.92 -8.85 6.79
C GLY A 145 1.85 -8.06 7.71
N SER A 146 3.17 -8.20 7.56
CA SER A 146 4.17 -7.45 8.32
C SER A 146 4.32 -5.98 7.88
N TYR A 147 3.98 -5.65 6.63
CA TYR A 147 4.05 -4.27 6.14
C TYR A 147 2.89 -3.43 6.66
N ALA A 148 1.70 -4.03 6.84
CA ALA A 148 0.54 -3.35 7.40
C ALA A 148 0.86 -2.70 8.76
N VAL A 149 1.73 -3.30 9.58
CA VAL A 149 2.14 -2.83 10.93
C VAL A 149 3.07 -1.61 10.90
N GLN A 150 3.85 -1.40 9.83
CA GLN A 150 4.91 -0.38 9.81
C GLN A 150 4.45 1.03 9.39
N ASP A 151 3.26 1.16 8.78
CA ASP A 151 2.88 2.37 8.04
C ASP A 151 2.10 3.42 8.86
N MET A 152 1.64 3.09 10.07
CA MET A 152 0.79 4.00 10.87
C MET A 152 1.49 5.29 11.31
N ASP A 153 2.68 5.12 11.90
CA ASP A 153 3.51 6.24 12.31
C ASP A 153 3.93 7.10 11.11
N GLU A 154 4.01 6.48 9.92
CA GLU A 154 4.43 7.15 8.69
C GLU A 154 3.34 8.07 8.16
N LEU A 155 2.08 7.60 8.12
CA LEU A 155 0.95 8.42 7.67
C LEU A 155 0.67 9.59 8.61
N LEU A 156 0.74 9.39 9.94
CA LEU A 156 0.65 10.49 10.92
C LEU A 156 1.79 11.50 10.78
N ARG A 157 3.02 11.02 10.54
CA ARG A 157 4.16 11.91 10.29
C ARG A 157 3.99 12.68 9.00
N LEU A 158 3.50 12.04 7.94
CA LEU A 158 3.28 12.67 6.65
C LEU A 158 2.23 13.78 6.76
N ASN A 159 1.14 13.56 7.50
CA ASN A 159 0.16 14.60 7.81
C ASN A 159 0.84 15.85 8.40
N ASN A 160 1.75 15.66 9.35
CA ASN A 160 2.51 16.76 9.96
C ASN A 160 3.48 17.42 8.97
N VAL A 161 4.24 16.61 8.22
CA VAL A 161 5.21 17.12 7.22
C VAL A 161 4.52 17.95 6.15
N LEU A 162 3.41 17.46 5.59
CA LEU A 162 2.68 18.17 4.53
C LEU A 162 2.12 19.51 5.02
N SER A 163 1.75 19.61 6.30
CA SER A 163 1.29 20.86 6.91
C SER A 163 2.41 21.90 7.13
N ALA A 164 3.67 21.48 7.13
CA ALA A 164 4.84 22.32 7.40
C ALA A 164 5.65 22.68 6.13
N ILE A 165 5.16 22.32 4.95
CA ILE A 165 5.82 22.65 3.67
C ILE A 165 5.71 24.16 3.41
N ASP A 166 6.83 24.77 3.01
CA ASP A 166 6.90 26.19 2.64
C ASP A 166 5.94 26.52 1.49
N GLU A 167 5.32 27.70 1.49
CA GLU A 167 4.29 28.06 0.50
C GLU A 167 4.87 28.22 -0.92
N ASP A 168 6.15 28.57 -1.03
CA ASP A 168 6.84 28.72 -2.31
C ASP A 168 7.26 27.38 -2.94
N THR A 169 7.12 26.26 -2.22
CA THR A 169 7.50 24.94 -2.73
C THR A 169 6.49 24.42 -3.78
N ARG A 170 6.98 23.99 -4.94
CA ARG A 170 6.16 23.31 -5.96
C ARG A 170 5.82 21.90 -5.49
N ILE A 171 4.54 21.58 -5.34
CA ILE A 171 4.09 20.20 -5.05
C ILE A 171 3.50 19.58 -6.31
N THR A 172 4.00 18.42 -6.73
CA THR A 172 3.45 17.64 -7.85
C THR A 172 2.97 16.28 -7.35
N ILE A 173 1.68 15.99 -7.50
CA ILE A 173 1.08 14.71 -7.10
C ILE A 173 0.89 13.84 -8.35
N TRP A 174 1.40 12.62 -8.28
CA TRP A 174 1.34 11.63 -9.36
C TRP A 174 0.29 10.58 -9.02
N TYR A 175 -0.58 10.29 -9.97
CA TYR A 175 -1.61 9.27 -9.80
C TYR A 175 -2.08 8.69 -11.14
N ALA A 176 -2.46 7.42 -11.16
CA ALA A 176 -3.25 6.80 -12.20
C ALA A 176 -4.75 6.85 -11.82
N ASN A 177 -5.64 6.85 -12.82
CA ASN A 177 -7.08 6.88 -12.63
C ASN A 177 -7.64 5.49 -12.24
N ASN A 178 -7.18 5.00 -11.09
CA ASN A 178 -7.71 3.81 -10.42
C ASN A 178 -8.20 4.18 -9.02
N ALA A 179 -9.02 3.32 -8.41
CA ALA A 179 -9.63 3.64 -7.11
C ALA A 179 -8.62 3.83 -5.98
N HIS A 180 -7.49 3.13 -6.01
CA HIS A 180 -6.46 3.25 -4.98
C HIS A 180 -5.75 4.62 -5.06
N GLU A 181 -5.20 4.94 -6.23
CA GLU A 181 -4.41 6.15 -6.42
C GLU A 181 -5.29 7.41 -6.42
N LYS A 182 -6.49 7.38 -7.01
CA LYS A 182 -7.41 8.52 -6.94
C LYS A 182 -7.89 8.78 -5.51
N THR A 183 -8.17 7.74 -4.71
CA THR A 183 -8.53 7.94 -3.29
C THR A 183 -7.36 8.52 -2.49
N GLY A 184 -6.14 8.04 -2.72
CA GLY A 184 -4.94 8.60 -2.08
C GLY A 184 -4.65 10.06 -2.48
N LEU A 185 -4.90 10.41 -3.75
CA LEU A 185 -4.86 11.80 -4.23
C LEU A 185 -5.87 12.67 -3.47
N LEU A 186 -7.13 12.24 -3.39
CA LEU A 186 -8.18 12.99 -2.68
C LEU A 186 -7.79 13.23 -1.21
N TYR A 187 -7.22 12.21 -0.54
CA TYR A 187 -6.72 12.39 0.82
C TYR A 187 -5.52 13.36 0.90
N ALA A 188 -4.55 13.26 -0.01
CA ALA A 188 -3.43 14.21 -0.08
C ALA A 188 -3.92 15.65 -0.28
N MET A 189 -4.93 15.85 -1.14
CA MET A 189 -5.57 17.15 -1.34
C MET A 189 -6.25 17.66 -0.08
N TYR A 190 -6.94 16.78 0.66
CA TYR A 190 -7.50 17.13 1.97
C TYR A 190 -6.40 17.56 2.96
N LEU A 191 -5.26 16.88 3.03
CA LEU A 191 -4.14 17.31 3.89
C LEU A 191 -3.60 18.68 3.49
N LEU A 192 -3.61 19.00 2.19
CA LEU A 192 -3.13 20.27 1.63
C LEU A 192 -4.22 21.35 1.52
N ARG A 193 -5.41 21.16 2.12
CA ARG A 193 -6.57 22.07 2.00
C ARG A 193 -6.30 23.52 2.44
N ASN A 194 -5.43 23.71 3.43
CA ASN A 194 -5.09 25.03 3.96
C ASN A 194 -3.91 25.70 3.23
N ARG A 195 -3.26 25.00 2.31
CA ARG A 195 -2.09 25.50 1.57
C ARG A 195 -2.51 26.42 0.43
N LEU A 196 -1.89 27.60 0.35
CA LEU A 196 -2.13 28.57 -0.74
C LEU A 196 -1.19 28.40 -1.92
N GLY A 197 0.00 27.84 -1.69
CA GLY A 197 1.05 27.58 -2.67
C GLY A 197 0.63 26.60 -3.76
N PRO A 198 1.40 26.55 -4.88
CA PRO A 198 0.99 25.84 -6.08
C PRO A 198 1.05 24.32 -5.91
N VAL A 199 0.01 23.64 -6.40
CA VAL A 199 -0.10 22.18 -6.47
C VAL A 199 -0.42 21.79 -7.90
N TYR A 200 0.31 20.80 -8.41
CA TYR A 200 0.20 20.28 -9.77
C TYR A 200 -0.17 18.81 -9.71
N LEU A 201 -0.91 18.34 -10.71
CA LEU A 201 -1.23 16.93 -10.88
C LEU A 201 -0.58 16.39 -12.15
N ILE A 202 -0.15 15.13 -12.09
CA ILE A 202 0.24 14.36 -13.26
C ILE A 202 -0.62 13.09 -13.23
N GLU A 203 -1.68 13.09 -14.05
CA GLU A 203 -2.54 11.92 -14.24
C GLU A 203 -1.89 10.97 -15.24
N THR A 204 -1.24 9.92 -14.73
CA THR A 204 -0.37 9.09 -15.55
C THR A 204 -1.13 8.18 -16.52
N SER A 205 -2.35 7.75 -16.18
CA SER A 205 -3.17 6.93 -17.08
C SER A 205 -3.58 7.71 -18.33
N ALA A 206 -4.11 8.92 -18.15
CA ALA A 206 -4.52 9.78 -19.27
C ALA A 206 -3.31 10.18 -20.13
N LEU A 207 -2.21 10.61 -19.50
CA LEU A 207 -0.98 10.96 -20.23
C LEU A 207 -0.36 9.76 -20.93
N TYR A 208 -0.55 8.54 -20.41
CA TYR A 208 -0.04 7.36 -21.10
C TYR A 208 -0.78 7.14 -22.43
N GLN A 209 -2.10 7.25 -22.41
CA GLN A 209 -2.94 7.16 -23.60
C GLN A 209 -2.59 8.27 -24.60
N GLU A 210 -2.44 9.51 -24.13
CA GLU A 210 -2.13 10.65 -24.99
C GLU A 210 -0.74 10.55 -25.65
N LEU A 211 0.29 10.18 -24.88
CA LEU A 211 1.68 10.30 -25.32
C LEU A 211 2.25 9.02 -25.95
N PHE A 212 1.68 7.85 -25.66
CA PHE A 212 2.31 6.57 -26.03
C PHE A 212 1.41 5.56 -26.74
N ASN A 213 0.09 5.74 -26.74
CA ASN A 213 -0.77 4.88 -27.54
C ASN A 213 -0.74 5.31 -29.02
N THR A 214 -0.71 4.34 -29.92
CA THR A 214 -0.74 4.54 -31.38
C THR A 214 -1.86 3.71 -32.00
N SER A 215 -2.13 3.90 -33.29
CA SER A 215 -3.09 3.06 -34.04
C SER A 215 -2.79 1.57 -33.94
N GLU A 216 -1.51 1.17 -33.80
CA GLU A 216 -1.12 -0.23 -33.71
C GLU A 216 -0.97 -0.76 -32.27
N VAL A 217 -0.68 0.12 -31.30
CA VAL A 217 -0.41 -0.27 -29.91
C VAL A 217 -1.30 0.54 -28.97
N GLN A 218 -2.29 -0.14 -28.41
CA GLN A 218 -3.14 0.38 -27.34
C GLN A 218 -2.79 -0.37 -26.06
N HIS A 219 -2.34 0.36 -25.05
CA HIS A 219 -2.08 -0.22 -23.74
C HIS A 219 -2.60 0.71 -22.65
N ASP A 220 -3.47 0.17 -21.79
CA ASP A 220 -3.97 0.86 -20.63
C ASP A 220 -3.11 0.51 -19.42
N VAL A 221 -2.55 1.55 -18.80
CA VAL A 221 -1.80 1.41 -17.57
C VAL A 221 -2.75 1.50 -16.39
N LEU A 222 -2.75 0.48 -15.54
CA LEU A 222 -3.64 0.44 -14.38
C LEU A 222 -3.05 1.23 -13.21
N ARG A 223 -1.72 1.25 -13.05
CA ARG A 223 -1.03 1.90 -11.92
C ARG A 223 0.18 2.71 -12.37
N THR A 224 0.47 3.84 -11.70
CA THR A 224 1.68 4.63 -12.00
C THR A 224 2.97 3.80 -11.86
N GLY A 225 2.99 2.85 -10.92
CA GLY A 225 4.15 1.99 -10.66
C GLY A 225 4.53 1.06 -11.82
N GLU A 226 3.62 0.80 -12.75
CA GLU A 226 3.84 -0.04 -13.94
C GLU A 226 4.59 0.72 -15.06
N ILE A 227 4.69 2.04 -14.94
CA ILE A 227 5.28 2.91 -15.96
C ILE A 227 6.79 2.98 -15.78
N ILE A 228 7.52 2.67 -16.85
CA ILE A 228 8.98 2.78 -16.88
C ILE A 228 9.45 4.24 -16.74
N SER A 229 10.62 4.42 -16.13
CA SER A 229 11.15 5.74 -15.78
C SER A 229 11.28 6.72 -16.95
N GLU A 230 11.58 6.24 -18.15
CA GLU A 230 11.74 7.02 -19.38
C GLU A 230 10.41 7.70 -19.78
N LYS A 231 9.30 6.95 -19.68
CA LYS A 231 7.97 7.47 -19.98
C LYS A 231 7.51 8.48 -18.92
N LEU A 232 7.80 8.22 -17.64
CA LEU A 232 7.53 9.16 -16.54
C LEU A 232 8.28 10.50 -16.72
N ILE A 233 9.52 10.49 -17.24
CA ILE A 233 10.24 11.73 -17.58
C ILE A 233 9.52 12.50 -18.68
N SER A 234 9.06 11.81 -19.73
CA SER A 234 8.30 12.46 -20.82
C SER A 234 6.99 13.07 -20.31
N MET A 235 6.26 12.39 -19.42
CA MET A 235 5.06 12.93 -18.77
C MET A 235 5.37 14.18 -17.94
N TRP A 236 6.42 14.15 -17.10
CA TRP A 236 6.82 15.35 -16.34
C TRP A 236 7.21 16.51 -17.26
N ARG A 237 7.97 16.26 -18.34
CA ARG A 237 8.34 17.31 -19.31
C ARG A 237 7.13 17.93 -20.00
N HIS A 238 6.11 17.12 -20.28
CA HIS A 238 4.85 17.61 -20.84
C HIS A 238 4.10 18.52 -19.84
N CYS A 239 4.11 18.18 -18.55
CA CYS A 239 3.36 18.90 -17.52
C CYS A 239 4.13 19.99 -16.75
N VAL A 240 5.45 20.09 -16.88
CA VAL A 240 6.27 20.98 -16.02
C VAL A 240 5.86 22.45 -16.16
N GLY A 241 5.46 22.87 -17.36
CA GLY A 241 4.97 24.21 -17.66
C GLY A 241 3.46 24.39 -17.56
N ALA A 242 2.72 23.38 -17.10
CA ALA A 242 1.28 23.51 -16.88
C ALA A 242 0.98 24.49 -15.75
N GLU A 243 -0.22 25.06 -15.76
CA GLU A 243 -0.73 25.88 -14.66
C GLU A 243 -1.00 25.02 -13.42
N PRO A 244 -0.83 25.58 -12.21
CA PRO A 244 -1.23 24.88 -10.99
C PRO A 244 -2.74 24.76 -10.90
N LEU A 245 -3.22 23.82 -10.09
CA LEU A 245 -4.63 23.70 -9.77
C LEU A 245 -5.19 25.01 -9.21
N SER A 246 -6.34 25.42 -9.71
CA SER A 246 -7.13 26.51 -9.16
C SER A 246 -7.64 26.17 -7.76
N LEU A 247 -7.95 27.20 -6.95
CA LEU A 247 -8.55 27.00 -5.64
C LEU A 247 -9.92 26.30 -5.71
N GLU A 248 -10.65 26.47 -6.82
CA GLU A 248 -11.94 25.82 -7.04
C GLU A 248 -11.78 24.31 -7.24
N GLU A 249 -10.87 23.88 -8.12
CA GLU A 249 -10.55 22.46 -8.31
C GLU A 249 -10.07 21.81 -7.01
N ARG A 250 -9.25 22.51 -6.23
CA ARG A 250 -8.75 22.01 -4.95
C ARG A 250 -9.87 21.82 -3.92
N ARG A 251 -10.80 22.78 -3.82
CA ARG A 251 -11.99 22.67 -2.96
C ARG A 251 -12.94 21.57 -3.43
N HIS A 252 -13.06 21.37 -4.74
CA HIS A 252 -13.86 20.27 -5.27
C HIS A 252 -13.29 18.91 -4.82
N MET A 253 -11.99 18.68 -4.99
CA MET A 253 -11.33 17.44 -4.53
C MET A 253 -11.39 17.26 -3.01
N GLU A 254 -11.29 18.35 -2.24
CA GLU A 254 -11.50 18.31 -0.79
C GLU A 254 -12.91 17.82 -0.44
N GLN A 255 -13.93 18.34 -1.13
CA GLN A 255 -15.32 17.91 -0.92
C GLN A 255 -15.55 16.46 -1.37
N GLU A 256 -14.93 16.04 -2.47
CA GLU A 256 -14.93 14.64 -2.92
C GLU A 256 -14.35 13.72 -1.85
N TRP A 257 -13.21 14.09 -1.24
CA TRP A 257 -12.64 13.35 -0.10
C TRP A 257 -13.61 13.27 1.07
N MET A 258 -14.14 14.41 1.53
CA MET A 258 -15.04 14.44 2.70
C MET A 258 -16.28 13.56 2.48
N ASN A 259 -16.81 13.55 1.27
CA ASN A 259 -17.92 12.68 0.90
C ASN A 259 -17.50 11.19 0.87
N LEU A 260 -16.37 10.88 0.21
CA LEU A 260 -15.87 9.51 0.07
C LEU A 260 -15.47 8.89 1.42
N ALA A 261 -14.92 9.69 2.34
CA ALA A 261 -14.43 9.25 3.65
C ALA A 261 -15.55 8.70 4.54
N VAL A 262 -16.77 9.24 4.41
CA VAL A 262 -17.95 8.84 5.20
C VAL A 262 -18.89 7.88 4.47
N GLN A 263 -18.65 7.60 3.18
CA GLN A 263 -19.47 6.66 2.43
C GLN A 263 -19.36 5.24 3.00
N PRO A 264 -20.49 4.51 3.10
CA PRO A 264 -20.47 3.12 3.51
C PRO A 264 -19.79 2.27 2.43
N GLY A 265 -18.96 1.32 2.86
CA GLY A 265 -18.22 0.44 1.97
C GLY A 265 -16.81 0.20 2.46
N LEU A 266 -16.31 -1.00 2.18
CA LEU A 266 -14.96 -1.44 2.58
C LEU A 266 -14.09 -1.74 1.36
N LEU A 267 -14.64 -1.60 0.16
CA LEU A 267 -13.95 -1.77 -1.10
C LEU A 267 -14.33 -0.61 -2.01
N ARG A 268 -13.35 -0.06 -2.73
CA ARG A 268 -13.52 1.04 -3.67
C ARG A 268 -13.09 0.55 -5.04
N LEU A 269 -14.02 0.65 -5.99
CA LEU A 269 -13.80 0.27 -7.38
C LEU A 269 -13.91 1.51 -8.27
N MET A 270 -13.14 1.53 -9.35
CA MET A 270 -13.22 2.56 -10.37
C MET A 270 -14.24 2.14 -11.41
N LYS A 271 -15.30 2.94 -11.61
CA LYS A 271 -16.32 2.68 -12.63
C LYS A 271 -16.67 3.98 -13.33
N ASN A 272 -16.53 4.00 -14.67
CA ASN A 272 -16.80 5.18 -15.49
C ASN A 272 -16.04 6.45 -15.03
N GLY A 273 -14.81 6.29 -14.52
CA GLY A 273 -14.00 7.42 -14.01
C GLY A 273 -14.34 7.88 -12.59
N GLU A 274 -15.33 7.26 -11.93
CA GLU A 274 -15.75 7.59 -10.57
C GLU A 274 -15.43 6.46 -9.58
N ILE A 275 -15.12 6.83 -8.35
CA ILE A 275 -14.89 5.89 -7.26
C ILE A 275 -16.25 5.46 -6.70
N GLN A 276 -16.50 4.15 -6.71
CA GLN A 276 -17.68 3.55 -6.09
C GLN A 276 -17.29 2.78 -4.83
N SER A 277 -17.83 3.22 -3.69
CA SER A 277 -17.73 2.49 -2.43
C SER A 277 -18.75 1.34 -2.42
N VAL A 278 -18.25 0.11 -2.28
CA VAL A 278 -19.03 -1.12 -2.31
C VAL A 278 -18.72 -2.02 -1.10
N PRO A 279 -19.56 -3.02 -0.80
CA PRO A 279 -19.26 -4.03 0.20
C PRO A 279 -17.92 -4.76 -0.07
N GLU A 280 -17.28 -5.27 0.99
CA GLU A 280 -15.99 -5.99 0.87
C GLU A 280 -16.06 -7.25 0.01
N ASP A 281 -17.24 -7.85 -0.13
CA ASP A 281 -17.51 -9.08 -0.88
C ASP A 281 -17.91 -8.82 -2.34
N ALA A 282 -17.89 -7.57 -2.81
CA ALA A 282 -18.41 -7.22 -4.13
C ALA A 282 -17.69 -7.90 -5.32
N ILE A 283 -16.48 -8.44 -5.11
CA ILE A 283 -15.71 -9.19 -6.12
C ILE A 283 -15.76 -10.71 -5.92
N ASP A 284 -16.47 -11.22 -4.91
CA ASP A 284 -16.49 -12.64 -4.56
C ASP A 284 -17.04 -13.50 -5.70
N GLU A 285 -18.10 -13.04 -6.39
CA GLU A 285 -18.63 -13.75 -7.57
C GLU A 285 -17.64 -13.78 -8.73
N TYR A 286 -16.87 -12.71 -8.92
CA TYR A 286 -15.83 -12.66 -9.96
C TYR A 286 -14.69 -13.63 -9.63
N ILE A 287 -14.27 -13.70 -8.36
CA ILE A 287 -13.28 -14.69 -7.89
C ILE A 287 -13.80 -16.11 -8.14
N MET A 288 -15.06 -16.39 -7.80
CA MET A 288 -15.69 -17.69 -8.01
C MET A 288 -15.82 -18.04 -9.50
N GLN A 289 -16.12 -17.06 -10.36
CA GLN A 289 -16.11 -17.24 -11.81
C GLN A 289 -14.71 -17.66 -12.29
N LYS A 290 -13.66 -16.94 -11.90
CA LYS A 290 -12.28 -17.29 -12.26
C LYS A 290 -11.85 -18.65 -11.74
N ALA A 291 -12.24 -19.01 -10.51
CA ALA A 291 -12.01 -20.35 -9.99
C ALA A 291 -12.66 -21.44 -10.88
N ARG A 292 -13.92 -21.25 -11.28
CA ARG A 292 -14.63 -22.17 -12.20
C ARG A 292 -13.93 -22.29 -13.56
N GLU A 293 -13.57 -21.16 -14.16
CA GLU A 293 -12.86 -21.12 -15.46
C GLU A 293 -11.56 -21.94 -15.42
N ILE A 294 -10.76 -21.80 -14.36
CA ILE A 294 -9.53 -22.58 -14.19
C ILE A 294 -9.84 -24.08 -14.04
N THR A 295 -10.87 -24.44 -13.26
CA THR A 295 -11.26 -25.83 -13.03
C THR A 295 -11.73 -26.54 -14.30
N LEU A 296 -12.34 -25.84 -15.27
CA LEU A 296 -12.77 -26.44 -16.55
C LEU A 296 -11.63 -27.07 -17.37
N THR A 297 -10.39 -26.62 -17.15
CA THR A 297 -9.20 -27.13 -17.86
C THR A 297 -8.47 -28.23 -17.08
N ARG A 298 -9.04 -28.69 -15.95
CA ARG A 298 -8.39 -29.59 -14.98
C ARG A 298 -9.22 -30.84 -14.69
N GLN A 299 -8.63 -31.79 -13.95
CA GLN A 299 -9.36 -32.99 -13.57
C GLN A 299 -10.48 -32.66 -12.56
N PRO A 300 -11.67 -33.28 -12.67
CA PRO A 300 -12.74 -33.08 -11.70
C PRO A 300 -12.26 -33.35 -10.26
N GLY A 301 -12.52 -32.39 -9.36
CA GLY A 301 -12.15 -32.50 -7.94
C GLY A 301 -10.69 -32.18 -7.61
N GLU A 302 -9.87 -31.80 -8.59
CA GLU A 302 -8.47 -31.37 -8.40
C GLU A 302 -8.39 -30.07 -7.61
N PHE A 303 -7.51 -30.02 -6.61
CA PHE A 303 -7.18 -28.81 -5.87
C PHE A 303 -6.22 -27.91 -6.66
N ILE A 304 -6.51 -26.61 -6.68
CA ILE A 304 -5.76 -25.58 -7.40
C ILE A 304 -5.06 -24.68 -6.38
N LYS A 305 -3.78 -24.39 -6.56
CA LYS A 305 -3.07 -23.44 -5.69
C LYS A 305 -3.81 -22.11 -5.61
N ALA A 306 -4.02 -21.59 -4.40
CA ALA A 306 -4.73 -20.32 -4.21
C ALA A 306 -4.03 -19.17 -4.95
N ALA A 307 -2.69 -19.16 -4.97
CA ALA A 307 -1.90 -18.22 -5.76
C ALA A 307 -2.25 -18.21 -7.25
N ARG A 308 -2.65 -19.36 -7.83
CA ARG A 308 -3.09 -19.42 -9.23
C ARG A 308 -4.43 -18.72 -9.43
N VAL A 309 -5.38 -18.90 -8.51
CA VAL A 309 -6.67 -18.21 -8.55
C VAL A 309 -6.46 -16.71 -8.37
N VAL A 310 -5.64 -16.28 -7.40
CA VAL A 310 -5.28 -14.87 -7.18
C VAL A 310 -4.68 -14.26 -8.45
N GLY A 311 -3.71 -14.93 -9.07
CA GLY A 311 -3.07 -14.47 -10.31
C GLY A 311 -4.04 -14.38 -11.49
N GLU A 312 -4.97 -15.33 -11.62
CA GLU A 312 -5.99 -15.32 -12.67
C GLU A 312 -6.96 -14.15 -12.51
N VAL A 313 -7.36 -13.85 -11.26
CA VAL A 313 -8.18 -12.69 -10.93
C VAL A 313 -7.41 -11.42 -11.24
N LEU A 314 -6.17 -11.25 -10.75
CA LEU A 314 -5.36 -10.05 -11.00
C LEU A 314 -5.11 -9.78 -12.48
N GLY A 315 -4.84 -10.83 -13.26
CA GLY A 315 -4.53 -10.69 -14.68
C GLY A 315 -5.71 -10.24 -15.55
N HIS A 316 -6.94 -10.37 -15.04
CA HIS A 316 -8.17 -10.04 -15.79
C HIS A 316 -9.04 -9.00 -15.09
N LEU A 317 -8.70 -8.62 -13.86
CA LEU A 317 -9.42 -7.63 -13.10
C LEU A 317 -8.91 -6.24 -13.48
N GLU A 318 -9.75 -5.46 -14.14
CA GLU A 318 -9.49 -4.06 -14.50
C GLU A 318 -9.66 -3.12 -13.29
N GLN A 319 -9.15 -3.53 -12.12
CA GLN A 319 -9.22 -2.78 -10.87
C GLN A 319 -7.89 -2.90 -10.13
N ALA A 320 -7.37 -1.79 -9.61
CA ALA A 320 -6.09 -1.75 -8.91
C ALA A 320 -6.18 -2.32 -7.47
N LEU A 321 -6.55 -3.59 -7.34
CA LEU A 321 -6.59 -4.32 -6.07
C LEU A 321 -5.32 -5.14 -5.85
N GLY A 322 -4.88 -5.26 -4.61
CA GLY A 322 -3.73 -6.08 -4.24
C GLY A 322 -4.06 -7.58 -4.19
N ASP A 323 -3.04 -8.41 -4.43
CA ASP A 323 -3.09 -9.87 -4.23
C ASP A 323 -3.55 -10.25 -2.81
N ALA A 324 -3.05 -9.54 -1.78
CA ALA A 324 -3.39 -9.76 -0.38
C ALA A 324 -4.90 -9.64 -0.11
N PHE A 325 -5.57 -8.68 -0.76
CA PHE A 325 -7.02 -8.50 -0.61
C PHE A 325 -7.80 -9.62 -1.29
N ILE A 326 -7.40 -10.02 -2.49
CA ILE A 326 -8.03 -11.12 -3.23
C ILE A 326 -7.84 -12.43 -2.47
N GLU A 327 -6.65 -12.68 -1.93
CA GLU A 327 -6.38 -13.84 -1.07
C GLU A 327 -7.27 -13.82 0.18
N TYR A 328 -7.41 -12.66 0.83
CA TYR A 328 -8.34 -12.48 1.94
C TYR A 328 -9.77 -12.87 1.56
N ARG A 329 -10.27 -12.42 0.40
CA ARG A 329 -11.61 -12.81 -0.10
C ARG A 329 -11.72 -14.30 -0.36
N ILE A 330 -10.70 -14.94 -0.93
CA ILE A 330 -10.65 -16.41 -1.08
C ILE A 330 -10.78 -17.10 0.27
N ARG A 331 -10.10 -16.62 1.33
CA ARG A 331 -10.25 -17.17 2.68
C ARG A 331 -11.69 -17.01 3.21
N GLN A 332 -12.36 -15.89 2.94
CA GLN A 332 -13.77 -15.73 3.29
C GLN A 332 -14.68 -16.71 2.54
N LEU A 333 -14.44 -16.92 1.25
CA LEU A 333 -15.16 -17.91 0.45
C LEU A 333 -14.99 -19.34 0.99
N ILE A 334 -13.82 -19.68 1.53
CA ILE A 334 -13.59 -20.96 2.21
C ILE A 334 -14.41 -21.05 3.51
N ILE A 335 -14.40 -20.01 4.34
CA ILE A 335 -15.17 -19.95 5.59
C ILE A 335 -16.68 -20.07 5.33
N GLN A 336 -17.16 -19.48 4.24
CA GLN A 336 -18.55 -19.55 3.79
C GLN A 336 -18.92 -20.92 3.18
N GLY A 337 -17.98 -21.86 3.03
CA GLY A 337 -18.20 -23.15 2.40
C GLY A 337 -18.37 -23.10 0.88
N ARG A 338 -18.03 -21.97 0.25
CA ARG A 338 -18.10 -21.78 -1.21
C ARG A 338 -16.88 -22.32 -1.93
N LEU A 339 -15.77 -22.51 -1.21
CA LEU A 339 -14.56 -23.19 -1.64
C LEU A 339 -14.14 -24.17 -0.57
N GLU A 340 -13.61 -25.32 -0.98
CA GLU A 340 -12.92 -26.24 -0.09
C GLU A 340 -11.42 -25.97 -0.11
N MET A 341 -10.72 -26.28 0.99
CA MET A 341 -9.28 -26.01 1.15
C MET A 341 -8.51 -27.26 1.57
N GLU A 342 -7.31 -27.41 1.02
CA GLU A 342 -6.26 -28.27 1.56
C GLU A 342 -4.97 -27.47 1.83
N GLY A 343 -4.14 -27.96 2.75
CA GLY A 343 -2.88 -27.31 3.13
C GLY A 343 -3.03 -26.33 4.30
N ARG A 344 -2.15 -25.32 4.38
CA ARG A 344 -2.11 -24.37 5.51
C ARG A 344 -2.37 -22.94 5.04
N PRO A 345 -3.28 -22.18 5.69
CA PRO A 345 -3.70 -20.85 5.23
C PRO A 345 -2.72 -19.72 5.58
N HIS A 346 -1.41 -20.01 5.67
CA HIS A 346 -0.39 -19.01 6.07
C HIS A 346 -0.05 -18.00 4.98
N ALA A 347 -0.29 -18.36 3.71
CA ALA A 347 -0.19 -17.51 2.51
C ALA A 347 -0.66 -18.31 1.30
N MET A 348 -1.01 -17.63 0.20
CA MET A 348 -1.63 -18.19 -1.01
C MET A 348 -0.83 -19.32 -1.68
N ARG A 349 0.48 -19.42 -1.42
CA ARG A 349 1.35 -20.50 -1.93
C ARG A 349 1.27 -21.81 -1.12
N PHE A 350 0.81 -21.73 0.13
CA PHE A 350 0.80 -22.84 1.10
C PHE A 350 -0.51 -23.62 1.17
N TYR A 351 -1.55 -23.17 0.47
CA TYR A 351 -2.82 -23.88 0.39
C TYR A 351 -3.35 -23.93 -1.04
N SER A 352 -4.25 -24.88 -1.26
CA SER A 352 -4.96 -25.06 -2.52
C SER A 352 -6.45 -25.05 -2.25
N VAL A 353 -7.25 -24.67 -3.24
CA VAL A 353 -8.70 -24.57 -3.18
C VAL A 353 -9.36 -25.36 -4.31
N ARG A 354 -10.61 -25.76 -4.10
CA ARG A 354 -11.47 -26.29 -5.15
C ARG A 354 -12.92 -25.88 -4.94
N LEU A 355 -13.75 -26.05 -5.97
CA LEU A 355 -15.19 -25.94 -5.84
C LEU A 355 -15.73 -27.11 -4.99
N PRO A 356 -16.73 -26.87 -4.12
CA PRO A 356 -17.40 -27.93 -3.37
C PRO A 356 -18.00 -29.01 -4.29
N GLN A 357 -18.03 -30.25 -3.80
CA GLN A 357 -18.63 -31.39 -4.53
C GLN A 357 -20.15 -31.46 -4.43
#